data_AF-A0A965C3J2-F1
#
_entry.id   AF-A0A965C3J2-F1
#
_cell.length_a   1.000
_cell.length_b   1.000
_cell.length_c   1.000
_cell.angle_alpha   90.00
_cell.angle_beta   90.00
_cell.angle_gamma   90.00
#
_symmetry.space_group_name_H-M   'P 1'
#
loop_
_entity.id
_entity.type
_entity.pdbx_description
1 polymer ?
#
loop_
_entity_poly.entity_id
_entity_poly.type
_entity_poly.pdbx_seq_one_letter_code
_entity_poly.pdbx_strand_id
1 'polypeptide(L)'
;AKGHDAVDHITLSMLVREEEIRGLADTASRVRLLWEACQVPDFRKLADDSHTRLCARIFTHLAREGRLPRDWVASSIAQLGMAEGDLDTLMARLSAIRVWAYVSARADWLDGAEELQAEARKTEDMVSDALHQSLTERFVDRRAAHLIRALDESDEELLSAVTRRGEVVVEGHPVGHVKGFLFEPDSSAVKEEERRVVLRAARRALGAEIPRRVTMLETAKDEAFALTPQHGVTWAYSHAPNMPAGLGDIAEVAKLKHGSEPGKPQIEVLPSEFLDGAQRERIRARLATWIEALVKRDLGAIFTAEEKAAEDNTLRGPAFRLREELGLAMGATDGEIRPDLRQKLKAIGIRAGRYALYVPEVLKPRAMALRAQLWSLLR
;
A
#
# COMPACT_ATOMS: atom_id res chain seq x y z
N ALA A 1 -30.32 -39.71 -29.52
CA ALA A 1 -30.22 -39.88 -28.06
C ALA A 1 -31.51 -39.34 -27.45
N LYS A 2 -32.23 -40.10 -26.62
CA LYS A 2 -33.31 -39.53 -25.79
C LYS A 2 -32.63 -38.48 -24.89
N GLY A 3 -33.08 -37.23 -24.95
CA GLY A 3 -32.60 -36.19 -24.04
C GLY A 3 -32.86 -36.61 -22.59
N HIS A 4 -32.07 -36.07 -21.66
CA HIS A 4 -32.35 -36.24 -20.24
C HIS A 4 -33.74 -35.68 -19.90
N ASP A 5 -34.48 -36.38 -19.06
CA ASP A 5 -35.77 -35.88 -18.56
C ASP A 5 -35.56 -34.55 -17.82
N ALA A 6 -36.53 -33.64 -17.95
CA ALA A 6 -36.48 -32.34 -17.29
C ALA A 6 -36.55 -32.49 -15.77
N VAL A 7 -35.87 -31.61 -15.04
CA VAL A 7 -35.74 -31.68 -13.57
C VAL A 7 -37.10 -31.65 -12.87
N ASP A 8 -38.01 -30.79 -13.35
CA ASP A 8 -39.38 -30.69 -12.87
C ASP A 8 -40.18 -32.00 -13.04
N HIS A 9 -39.98 -32.71 -14.15
CA HIS A 9 -40.56 -34.03 -14.37
C HIS A 9 -40.01 -35.08 -13.39
N ILE A 10 -38.71 -35.08 -13.15
CA ILE A 10 -38.07 -35.98 -12.19
C ILE A 10 -38.61 -35.71 -10.79
N THR A 11 -38.63 -34.44 -10.36
CA THR A 11 -39.18 -34.02 -9.07
C THR A 11 -40.65 -34.44 -8.91
N LEU A 12 -41.48 -34.19 -9.93
CA LEU A 12 -42.88 -34.64 -9.91
C LEU A 12 -42.97 -36.17 -9.77
N SER A 13 -42.17 -36.94 -10.51
CA SER A 13 -42.19 -38.40 -10.47
C SER A 13 -41.82 -38.98 -9.10
N MET A 14 -40.99 -38.27 -8.33
CA MET A 14 -40.65 -38.60 -6.96
C MET A 14 -41.81 -38.25 -6.02
N LEU A 15 -42.33 -37.02 -6.11
CA LEU A 15 -43.41 -36.53 -5.23
C LEU A 15 -44.70 -37.32 -5.37
N VAL A 16 -45.05 -37.80 -6.57
CA VAL A 16 -46.24 -38.62 -6.80
C VAL A 16 -46.16 -39.99 -6.08
N ARG A 17 -44.97 -40.43 -5.65
CA ARG A 17 -44.82 -41.66 -4.86
C ARG A 17 -45.17 -41.46 -3.38
N GLU A 18 -45.21 -40.21 -2.91
CA GLU A 18 -45.54 -39.88 -1.53
C GLU A 18 -47.07 -39.82 -1.34
N GLU A 19 -47.59 -40.66 -0.44
CA GLU A 19 -49.04 -40.80 -0.19
C GLU A 19 -49.68 -39.47 0.23
N GLU A 20 -48.99 -38.70 1.08
CA GLU A 20 -49.47 -37.40 1.57
C GLU A 20 -49.62 -36.38 0.44
N ILE A 21 -48.65 -36.34 -0.49
CA ILE A 21 -48.69 -35.44 -1.65
C ILE A 21 -49.83 -35.81 -2.59
N ARG A 22 -50.01 -37.11 -2.88
CA ARG A 22 -51.14 -37.57 -3.70
C ARG A 22 -52.48 -37.24 -3.05
N GLY A 23 -52.60 -37.42 -1.74
CA GLY A 23 -53.81 -37.11 -0.99
C GLY A 23 -54.17 -35.62 -1.05
N LEU A 24 -53.17 -34.73 -1.12
CA LEU A 24 -53.38 -33.30 -1.31
C LEU A 24 -53.67 -32.93 -2.77
N ALA A 25 -53.18 -33.69 -3.77
CA ALA A 25 -53.39 -33.41 -5.20
C ALA A 25 -54.72 -34.00 -5.74
N ASP A 26 -55.81 -33.78 -5.02
CA ASP A 26 -57.14 -34.37 -5.26
C ASP A 26 -58.01 -33.67 -6.33
N THR A 27 -57.58 -32.51 -6.80
CA THR A 27 -58.33 -31.67 -7.76
C THR A 27 -57.43 -31.20 -8.89
N ALA A 28 -58.01 -30.89 -10.05
CA ALA A 28 -57.25 -30.41 -11.22
C ALA A 28 -56.43 -29.14 -10.92
N SER A 29 -56.95 -28.23 -10.09
CA SER A 29 -56.22 -27.04 -9.64
C SER A 29 -55.01 -27.40 -8.76
N ARG A 30 -55.15 -28.37 -7.84
CA ARG A 30 -54.06 -28.80 -6.98
C ARG A 30 -53.01 -29.63 -7.71
N VAL A 31 -53.40 -30.40 -8.74
CA VAL A 31 -52.44 -31.05 -9.64
C VAL A 31 -51.63 -30.02 -10.42
N ARG A 32 -52.26 -28.94 -10.92
CA ARG A 32 -51.54 -27.83 -11.54
C ARG A 32 -50.60 -27.13 -10.55
N LEU A 33 -51.05 -26.90 -9.33
CA LEU A 33 -50.23 -26.30 -8.27
C LEU A 33 -49.02 -27.17 -7.90
N LEU A 34 -49.20 -28.50 -7.82
CA LEU A 34 -48.10 -29.45 -7.62
C LEU A 34 -47.08 -29.35 -8.75
N TRP A 35 -47.56 -29.28 -10.00
CA TRP A 35 -46.68 -29.08 -11.14
C TRP A 35 -45.91 -27.75 -11.06
N GLU A 36 -46.57 -26.65 -10.71
CA GLU A 36 -45.91 -25.34 -10.54
C GLU A 36 -44.88 -25.35 -9.42
N ALA A 37 -45.13 -26.06 -8.31
CA ALA A 37 -44.14 -26.24 -7.25
C ALA A 37 -42.91 -27.03 -7.71
N CYS A 38 -43.09 -28.05 -8.57
CA CYS A 38 -41.98 -28.78 -9.19
C CYS A 38 -41.16 -27.94 -10.18
N GLN A 39 -41.70 -26.81 -10.66
CA GLN A 39 -40.98 -25.90 -11.57
C GLN A 39 -40.06 -24.91 -10.85
N VAL A 40 -40.00 -24.93 -9.51
CA VAL A 40 -39.00 -24.15 -8.76
C VAL A 40 -37.61 -24.59 -9.23
N PRO A 41 -36.72 -23.69 -9.69
CA PRO A 41 -35.43 -24.09 -10.23
C PRO A 41 -34.50 -24.68 -9.16
N ASP A 42 -33.81 -25.78 -9.47
CA ASP A 42 -32.74 -26.31 -8.63
C ASP A 42 -31.38 -25.69 -8.97
N PHE A 43 -31.14 -24.47 -8.48
CA PHE A 43 -29.84 -23.81 -8.62
C PHE A 43 -28.73 -24.50 -7.81
N ARG A 44 -29.07 -25.25 -6.77
CA ARG A 44 -28.09 -25.87 -5.86
C ARG A 44 -27.49 -27.14 -6.46
N LYS A 45 -28.25 -27.87 -7.29
CA LYS A 45 -27.83 -29.10 -7.97
C LYS A 45 -27.18 -30.10 -7.00
N LEU A 46 -27.76 -30.21 -5.81
CA LEU A 46 -27.31 -31.17 -4.80
C LEU A 46 -27.69 -32.58 -5.28
N ALA A 47 -26.81 -33.56 -5.05
CA ALA A 47 -27.05 -34.95 -5.41
C ALA A 47 -27.99 -35.69 -4.44
N ASP A 48 -28.81 -34.95 -3.68
CA ASP A 48 -29.70 -35.46 -2.63
C ASP A 48 -31.15 -35.02 -2.86
N ASP A 49 -32.05 -35.52 -2.00
CA ASP A 49 -33.49 -35.23 -2.11
C ASP A 49 -33.88 -33.85 -1.52
N SER A 50 -32.93 -32.96 -1.27
CA SER A 50 -33.20 -31.66 -0.62
C SER A 50 -33.97 -30.69 -1.50
N HIS A 51 -33.88 -30.81 -2.83
CA HIS A 51 -34.72 -30.05 -3.75
C HIS A 51 -36.15 -30.58 -3.76
N THR A 52 -36.33 -31.90 -3.92
CA THR A 52 -37.64 -32.56 -3.89
C THR A 52 -38.40 -32.26 -2.60
N ARG A 53 -37.74 -32.33 -1.44
CA ARG A 53 -38.34 -31.98 -0.15
C ARG A 53 -38.77 -30.51 -0.04
N LEU A 54 -38.04 -29.59 -0.67
CA LEU A 54 -38.42 -28.18 -0.71
C LEU A 54 -39.71 -28.00 -1.54
N CYS A 55 -39.76 -28.60 -2.73
CA CYS A 55 -40.94 -28.55 -3.60
C CYS A 55 -42.17 -29.18 -2.92
N ALA A 56 -42.00 -30.32 -2.24
CA ALA A 56 -43.04 -30.96 -1.43
C ALA A 56 -43.61 -30.00 -0.37
N ARG A 57 -42.72 -29.30 0.35
CA ARG A 57 -43.08 -28.39 1.43
C ARG A 57 -43.78 -27.13 0.90
N ILE A 58 -43.30 -26.56 -0.20
CA ILE A 58 -43.95 -25.45 -0.91
C ILE A 58 -45.37 -25.85 -1.32
N PHE A 59 -45.52 -26.98 -2.01
CA PHE A 59 -46.82 -27.49 -2.42
C PHE A 59 -47.76 -27.70 -1.24
N THR A 60 -47.26 -28.33 -0.17
CA THR A 60 -48.08 -28.63 1.03
C THR A 60 -48.64 -27.36 1.66
N HIS A 61 -47.82 -26.31 1.84
CA HIS A 61 -48.30 -25.03 2.35
C HIS A 61 -49.33 -24.39 1.39
N LEU A 62 -49.04 -24.34 0.09
CA LEU A 62 -49.97 -23.75 -0.87
C LEU A 62 -51.30 -24.52 -0.98
N ALA A 63 -51.27 -25.85 -0.87
CA ALA A 63 -52.48 -26.69 -0.97
C ALA A 63 -53.37 -26.62 0.28
N ARG A 64 -52.78 -26.40 1.47
CA ARG A 64 -53.47 -26.34 2.76
C ARG A 64 -53.87 -24.92 3.17
N GLU A 65 -52.95 -23.97 3.00
CA GLU A 65 -53.06 -22.61 3.53
C GLU A 65 -53.27 -21.56 2.41
N GLY A 66 -53.06 -21.93 1.14
CA GLY A 66 -53.20 -21.03 -0.02
C GLY A 66 -52.05 -20.04 -0.21
N ARG A 67 -51.17 -19.92 0.78
CA ARG A 67 -49.99 -19.06 0.82
C ARG A 67 -48.84 -19.75 1.55
N LEU A 68 -47.61 -19.32 1.29
CA LEU A 68 -46.45 -19.72 2.06
C LEU A 68 -46.36 -18.87 3.33
N PRO A 69 -46.03 -19.46 4.51
CA PRO A 69 -45.82 -18.68 5.72
C PRO A 69 -44.70 -17.66 5.54
N ARG A 70 -45.02 -16.38 5.76
CA ARG A 70 -44.08 -15.27 5.60
C ARG A 70 -42.81 -15.46 6.44
N ASP A 71 -42.96 -15.85 7.70
CA ASP A 71 -41.83 -16.04 8.62
C ASP A 71 -40.90 -17.18 8.16
N TRP A 72 -41.45 -18.22 7.52
CA TRP A 72 -40.65 -19.31 6.98
C TRP A 72 -39.78 -18.84 5.80
N VAL A 73 -40.34 -18.05 4.89
CA VAL A 73 -39.60 -17.48 3.75
C VAL A 73 -38.57 -16.46 4.23
N ALA A 74 -38.96 -15.54 5.13
CA ALA A 74 -38.08 -14.52 5.68
C ALA A 74 -36.88 -15.14 6.43
N SER A 75 -37.13 -16.12 7.30
CA SER A 75 -36.03 -16.80 8.02
C SER A 75 -35.12 -17.61 7.10
N SER A 76 -35.65 -18.23 6.04
CA SER A 76 -34.84 -18.93 5.05
C SER A 76 -33.94 -17.98 4.25
N ILE A 77 -34.41 -16.78 3.93
CA ILE A 77 -33.59 -15.73 3.29
C ILE A 77 -32.52 -15.23 4.27
N ALA A 78 -32.90 -14.87 5.49
CA ALA A 78 -31.99 -14.29 6.49
C ALA A 78 -30.81 -15.22 6.84
N GLN A 79 -31.04 -16.54 6.91
CA GLN A 79 -29.98 -17.52 7.18
C GLN A 79 -28.88 -17.57 6.10
N LEU A 80 -29.19 -17.12 4.88
CA LEU A 80 -28.24 -17.08 3.77
C LEU A 80 -27.44 -15.76 3.74
N GLY A 81 -27.88 -14.75 4.47
CA GLY A 81 -27.28 -13.43 4.56
C GLY A 81 -26.04 -13.37 5.46
N MET A 82 -25.04 -14.19 5.17
CA MET A 82 -23.76 -14.23 5.88
C MET A 82 -22.62 -14.06 4.89
N ALA A 83 -21.81 -13.00 5.06
CA ALA A 83 -20.66 -12.70 4.19
C ALA A 83 -19.42 -13.56 4.50
N GLU A 84 -19.37 -14.23 5.65
CA GLU A 84 -18.24 -15.05 6.08
C GLU A 84 -18.33 -16.50 5.56
N GLY A 85 -17.26 -17.02 4.98
CA GLY A 85 -17.17 -18.42 4.54
C GLY A 85 -16.08 -18.61 3.50
N ASP A 86 -15.77 -19.87 3.18
CA ASP A 86 -14.92 -20.18 2.03
C ASP A 86 -15.70 -20.07 0.71
N LEU A 87 -14.99 -20.19 -0.41
CA LEU A 87 -15.57 -20.05 -1.76
C LEU A 87 -16.76 -20.99 -1.97
N ASP A 88 -16.64 -22.24 -1.55
CA ASP A 88 -17.66 -23.26 -1.76
C ASP A 88 -18.91 -22.97 -0.92
N THR A 89 -18.73 -22.47 0.30
CA THR A 89 -19.82 -22.00 1.18
C THR A 89 -20.56 -20.82 0.55
N LEU A 90 -19.83 -19.81 0.06
CA LEU A 90 -20.43 -18.63 -0.56
C LEU A 90 -21.17 -18.99 -1.87
N MET A 91 -20.61 -19.88 -2.68
CA MET A 91 -21.27 -20.40 -3.88
C MET A 91 -22.56 -21.17 -3.54
N ALA A 92 -22.53 -22.01 -2.50
CA ALA A 92 -23.71 -22.75 -2.06
C ALA A 92 -24.82 -21.81 -1.58
N ARG A 93 -24.46 -20.75 -0.83
CA ARG A 93 -25.41 -19.71 -0.40
C ARG A 93 -25.98 -18.93 -1.57
N LEU A 94 -25.14 -18.54 -2.54
CA LEU A 94 -25.59 -17.82 -3.74
C LEU A 94 -26.60 -18.66 -4.55
N SER A 95 -26.35 -19.96 -4.69
CA SER A 95 -27.29 -20.87 -5.33
C SER A 95 -28.59 -21.01 -4.53
N ALA A 96 -28.51 -21.08 -3.20
CA ALA A 96 -29.69 -21.18 -2.35
C ALA A 96 -30.55 -19.89 -2.36
N ILE A 97 -29.94 -18.70 -2.34
CA ILE A 97 -30.69 -17.44 -2.34
C ILE A 97 -31.43 -17.21 -3.66
N ARG A 98 -30.88 -17.69 -4.78
CA ARG A 98 -31.57 -17.65 -6.09
C ARG A 98 -32.87 -18.46 -6.13
N VAL A 99 -32.94 -19.57 -5.38
CA VAL A 99 -34.19 -20.33 -5.22
C VAL A 99 -35.23 -19.46 -4.51
N TRP A 100 -34.84 -18.78 -3.43
CA TRP A 100 -35.73 -17.89 -2.68
C TRP A 100 -36.07 -16.60 -3.42
N ALA A 101 -35.18 -16.09 -4.27
CA ALA A 101 -35.47 -14.99 -5.19
C ALA A 101 -36.56 -15.37 -6.21
N TYR A 102 -36.53 -16.61 -6.72
CA TYR A 102 -37.59 -17.14 -7.57
C TYR A 102 -38.90 -17.29 -6.81
N VAL A 103 -38.89 -17.91 -5.63
CA VAL A 103 -40.08 -18.12 -4.81
C VAL A 103 -40.71 -16.78 -4.37
N SER A 104 -39.91 -15.80 -3.96
CA SER A 104 -40.38 -14.46 -3.56
C SER A 104 -40.96 -13.65 -4.72
N ALA A 105 -40.61 -13.96 -5.98
CA ALA A 105 -41.19 -13.34 -7.15
C ALA A 105 -42.60 -13.88 -7.50
N ARG A 106 -43.04 -14.99 -6.91
CA ARG A 106 -44.40 -15.54 -7.07
C ARG A 106 -45.38 -14.78 -6.17
N ALA A 107 -45.87 -13.64 -6.65
CA ALA A 107 -46.82 -12.79 -5.91
C ALA A 107 -48.11 -13.52 -5.52
N ASP A 108 -48.50 -14.55 -6.28
CA ASP A 108 -49.63 -15.42 -6.00
C ASP A 108 -49.38 -16.41 -4.84
N TRP A 109 -48.15 -16.55 -4.35
CA TRP A 109 -47.78 -17.52 -3.30
C TRP A 109 -47.55 -16.88 -1.93
N LEU A 110 -47.40 -15.56 -1.86
CA LEU A 110 -46.92 -14.85 -0.67
C LEU A 110 -47.75 -13.60 -0.38
N ASP A 111 -47.97 -13.32 0.90
CA ASP A 111 -48.47 -12.03 1.34
C ASP A 111 -47.29 -11.07 1.58
N GLY A 112 -47.33 -9.89 0.94
CA GLY A 112 -46.21 -8.94 0.98
C GLY A 112 -44.99 -9.37 0.14
N ALA A 113 -45.23 -9.99 -1.02
CA ALA A 113 -44.17 -10.50 -1.90
C ALA A 113 -43.09 -9.47 -2.26
N GLU A 114 -43.44 -8.19 -2.42
CA GLU A 114 -42.49 -7.11 -2.74
C GLU A 114 -41.40 -6.94 -1.67
N GLU A 115 -41.77 -7.01 -0.39
CA GLU A 115 -40.84 -6.87 0.73
C GLU A 115 -39.87 -8.05 0.81
N LEU A 116 -40.40 -9.27 0.66
CA LEU A 116 -39.58 -10.49 0.64
C LEU A 116 -38.67 -10.56 -0.59
N GLN A 117 -39.14 -10.09 -1.74
CA GLN A 117 -38.34 -10.01 -2.96
C GLN A 117 -37.20 -9.00 -2.81
N ALA A 118 -37.46 -7.84 -2.17
CA ALA A 118 -36.42 -6.86 -1.87
C ALA A 118 -35.35 -7.43 -0.93
N GLU A 119 -35.76 -8.14 0.13
CA GLU A 119 -34.82 -8.76 1.07
C GLU A 119 -33.99 -9.88 0.41
N ALA A 120 -34.60 -10.69 -0.47
CA ALA A 120 -33.89 -11.70 -1.24
C ALA A 120 -32.82 -11.09 -2.15
N ARG A 121 -33.14 -10.00 -2.87
CA ARG A 121 -32.18 -9.28 -3.72
C ARG A 121 -31.01 -8.71 -2.92
N LYS A 122 -31.31 -8.04 -1.81
CA LYS A 122 -30.28 -7.49 -0.91
C LYS A 122 -29.34 -8.58 -0.40
N THR A 123 -29.89 -9.73 -0.06
CA THR A 123 -29.11 -10.89 0.39
C THR A 123 -28.26 -11.47 -0.75
N GLU A 124 -28.82 -11.58 -1.96
CA GLU A 124 -28.09 -12.03 -3.15
C GLU A 124 -26.91 -11.12 -3.49
N ASP A 125 -27.13 -9.80 -3.51
CA ASP A 125 -26.08 -8.80 -3.77
C ASP A 125 -24.93 -8.93 -2.77
N MET A 126 -25.25 -8.99 -1.47
CA MET A 126 -24.24 -9.13 -0.41
C MET A 126 -23.42 -10.42 -0.54
N VAL A 127 -24.07 -11.57 -0.81
CA VAL A 127 -23.37 -12.85 -0.97
C VAL A 127 -22.54 -12.85 -2.26
N SER A 128 -23.04 -12.24 -3.33
CA SER A 128 -22.32 -12.09 -4.60
C SER A 128 -21.07 -11.22 -4.45
N ASP A 129 -21.15 -10.12 -3.72
CA ASP A 129 -20.01 -9.23 -3.44
C ASP A 129 -18.95 -9.94 -2.60
N ALA A 130 -19.35 -10.64 -1.54
CA ALA A 130 -18.45 -11.44 -0.72
C ALA A 130 -17.74 -12.53 -1.55
N LEU A 131 -18.49 -13.22 -2.42
CA LEU A 131 -17.93 -14.23 -3.32
C LEU A 131 -16.91 -13.62 -4.30
N HIS A 132 -17.20 -12.44 -4.86
CA HIS A 132 -16.30 -11.75 -5.78
C HIS A 132 -14.99 -11.33 -5.09
N GLN A 133 -15.08 -10.85 -3.85
CA GLN A 133 -13.91 -10.53 -3.04
C GLN A 133 -13.05 -11.78 -2.79
N SER A 134 -13.65 -12.88 -2.33
CA SER A 134 -12.92 -14.13 -2.10
C SER A 134 -12.30 -14.73 -3.37
N LEU A 135 -12.96 -14.60 -4.53
CA LEU A 135 -12.38 -14.99 -5.81
C LEU A 135 -11.13 -14.17 -6.13
N THR A 136 -11.19 -12.85 -5.92
CA THR A 136 -10.08 -11.93 -6.19
C THR A 136 -8.87 -12.30 -5.32
N GLU A 137 -9.09 -12.49 -4.02
CA GLU A 137 -8.04 -12.88 -3.06
C GLU A 137 -7.42 -14.24 -3.42
N ARG A 138 -8.23 -15.25 -3.72
CA ARG A 138 -7.75 -16.60 -4.06
C ARG A 138 -6.98 -16.66 -5.38
N PHE A 139 -7.30 -15.80 -6.35
CA PHE A 139 -6.54 -15.70 -7.60
C PHE A 139 -5.14 -15.10 -7.39
N VAL A 140 -5.00 -14.17 -6.45
CA VAL A 140 -3.70 -13.60 -6.06
C VAL A 140 -2.86 -14.66 -5.34
N ASP A 141 -3.44 -15.37 -4.38
CA ASP A 141 -2.73 -16.40 -3.61
C ASP A 141 -2.25 -17.60 -4.45
N ARG A 142 -3.06 -18.08 -5.40
CA ARG A 142 -2.67 -19.22 -6.26
C ARG A 142 -1.51 -18.89 -7.19
N ARG A 143 -1.42 -17.63 -7.64
CA ARG A 143 -0.33 -17.13 -8.49
C ARG A 143 0.96 -16.98 -7.69
N ALA A 144 0.87 -16.47 -6.46
CA ALA A 144 2.01 -16.42 -5.54
C ALA A 144 2.56 -17.83 -5.25
N ALA A 145 1.68 -18.80 -4.95
CA ALA A 145 2.09 -20.18 -4.67
C ALA A 145 2.74 -20.88 -5.89
N HIS A 146 2.27 -20.60 -7.10
CA HIS A 146 2.87 -21.15 -8.33
C HIS A 146 4.23 -20.52 -8.64
N LEU A 147 4.39 -19.21 -8.39
CA LEU A 147 5.67 -18.52 -8.51
C LEU A 147 6.69 -19.11 -7.52
N ILE A 148 6.30 -19.33 -6.26
CA ILE A 148 7.17 -19.90 -5.23
C ILE A 148 7.66 -21.29 -5.61
N ARG A 149 6.79 -22.14 -6.16
CA ARG A 149 7.16 -23.49 -6.59
C ARG A 149 8.14 -23.48 -7.78
N ALA A 150 7.97 -22.54 -8.71
CA ALA A 150 8.92 -22.32 -9.79
C ALA A 150 10.28 -21.78 -9.25
N LEU A 151 10.27 -20.97 -8.20
CA LEU A 151 11.49 -20.43 -7.56
C LEU A 151 12.29 -21.48 -6.77
N ASP A 152 11.62 -22.51 -6.23
CA ASP A 152 12.26 -23.60 -5.47
C ASP A 152 12.78 -24.75 -6.36
N GLU A 153 12.15 -25.00 -7.51
CA GLU A 153 12.46 -26.16 -8.38
C GLU A 153 13.56 -25.89 -9.45
N SER A 154 13.92 -24.63 -9.74
CA SER A 154 14.87 -24.30 -10.83
C SER A 154 16.18 -23.63 -10.37
N ASP A 155 17.31 -24.31 -10.62
CA ASP A 155 18.67 -23.72 -10.66
C ASP A 155 18.95 -23.00 -12.01
N GLU A 156 17.96 -22.99 -12.91
CA GLU A 156 18.02 -22.29 -14.20
C GLU A 156 17.87 -20.76 -14.04
N GLU A 157 18.30 -20.02 -15.06
CA GLU A 157 18.27 -18.55 -15.10
C GLU A 157 16.83 -18.01 -15.14
N LEU A 158 16.22 -17.87 -13.97
CA LEU A 158 14.96 -17.15 -13.81
C LEU A 158 15.08 -15.74 -14.39
N LEU A 159 14.19 -15.39 -15.32
CA LEU A 159 14.09 -14.09 -15.95
C LEU A 159 13.53 -13.10 -14.93
N SER A 160 14.44 -12.28 -14.39
CA SER A 160 14.10 -11.23 -13.44
C SER A 160 14.48 -9.87 -14.02
N ALA A 161 13.58 -8.90 -13.88
CA ALA A 161 13.75 -7.57 -14.44
C ALA A 161 13.14 -6.51 -13.53
N VAL A 162 13.68 -5.29 -13.59
CA VAL A 162 13.07 -4.11 -12.99
C VAL A 162 12.43 -3.28 -14.11
N THR A 163 11.14 -2.98 -13.97
CA THR A 163 10.42 -2.19 -14.97
C THR A 163 10.86 -0.74 -14.94
N ARG A 164 10.47 0.03 -15.96
CA ARG A 164 10.68 1.49 -16.02
C ARG A 164 9.91 2.27 -14.95
N ARG A 165 9.16 1.62 -14.06
CA ARG A 165 8.48 2.23 -12.91
C ARG A 165 9.10 1.83 -11.57
N GLY A 166 10.20 1.06 -11.59
CA GLY A 166 10.83 0.55 -10.39
C GLY A 166 10.16 -0.68 -9.78
N GLU A 167 9.19 -1.28 -10.47
CA GLU A 167 8.57 -2.56 -10.09
C GLU A 167 9.54 -3.71 -10.40
N VAL A 168 9.69 -4.63 -9.46
CA VAL A 168 10.52 -5.83 -9.60
C VAL A 168 9.63 -6.96 -10.05
N VAL A 169 9.99 -7.57 -11.17
CA VAL A 169 9.24 -8.65 -11.80
C VAL A 169 10.13 -9.87 -11.91
N VAL A 170 9.61 -11.03 -11.51
CA VAL A 170 10.30 -12.32 -11.59
C VAL A 170 9.38 -13.29 -12.33
N GLU A 171 9.87 -13.90 -13.41
CA GLU A 171 9.07 -14.79 -14.27
C GLU A 171 7.76 -14.14 -14.75
N GLY A 172 7.80 -12.85 -15.06
CA GLY A 172 6.63 -12.08 -15.48
C GLY A 172 5.64 -11.70 -14.36
N HIS A 173 5.95 -12.00 -13.10
CA HIS A 173 5.11 -11.68 -11.95
C HIS A 173 5.71 -10.56 -11.09
N PRO A 174 4.94 -9.52 -10.73
CA PRO A 174 5.40 -8.48 -9.83
C PRO A 174 5.57 -9.03 -8.41
N VAL A 175 6.70 -8.73 -7.80
CA VAL A 175 7.04 -9.20 -6.44
C VAL A 175 7.25 -8.04 -5.45
N GLY A 176 7.28 -6.81 -5.93
CA GLY A 176 7.49 -5.61 -5.12
C GLY A 176 8.07 -4.45 -5.93
N HIS A 177 8.50 -3.42 -5.21
CA HIS A 177 8.97 -2.16 -5.77
C HIS A 177 10.31 -1.74 -5.17
N VAL A 178 11.12 -1.01 -5.94
CA VAL A 178 12.43 -0.52 -5.49
C VAL A 178 12.39 0.99 -5.38
N LYS A 179 12.50 1.46 -4.15
CA LYS A 179 12.47 2.88 -3.78
C LYS A 179 13.85 3.33 -3.31
N GLY A 180 14.50 4.21 -4.06
CA GLY A 180 15.91 4.54 -3.87
C GLY A 180 16.77 3.28 -4.03
N PHE A 181 17.31 2.79 -2.92
CA PHE A 181 18.10 1.56 -2.82
C PHE A 181 17.46 0.48 -1.95
N LEU A 182 16.19 0.65 -1.56
CA LEU A 182 15.44 -0.28 -0.73
C LEU A 182 14.42 -1.03 -1.58
N PHE A 183 14.18 -2.29 -1.24
CA PHE A 183 13.13 -3.12 -1.83
C PHE A 183 11.95 -3.21 -0.87
N GLU A 184 10.77 -2.86 -1.37
CA GLU A 184 9.49 -2.93 -0.68
C GLU A 184 8.68 -4.07 -1.32
N PRO A 185 8.54 -5.25 -0.67
CA PRO A 185 7.78 -6.36 -1.22
C PRO A 185 6.27 -6.03 -1.25
N ASP A 186 5.56 -6.50 -2.28
CA ASP A 186 4.11 -6.31 -2.36
C ASP A 186 3.40 -7.14 -1.27
N SER A 187 2.56 -6.48 -0.48
CA SER A 187 1.95 -7.07 0.72
C SER A 187 0.71 -7.89 0.38
N SER A 188 0.88 -9.17 0.05
CA SER A 188 -0.17 -10.18 0.17
C SER A 188 0.33 -11.31 1.07
N ALA A 189 0.10 -11.15 2.38
CA ALA A 189 0.26 -12.16 3.45
C ALA A 189 1.29 -13.28 3.17
N VAL A 190 2.55 -12.89 3.00
CA VAL A 190 3.65 -13.79 2.66
C VAL A 190 4.15 -14.46 3.94
N LYS A 191 4.08 -15.80 4.04
CA LYS A 191 4.70 -16.54 5.17
C LYS A 191 6.21 -16.26 5.19
N GLU A 192 6.86 -16.37 6.35
CA GLU A 192 8.29 -16.03 6.50
C GLU A 192 9.21 -16.79 5.52
N GLU A 193 8.85 -18.03 5.18
CA GLU A 193 9.55 -18.85 4.18
C GLU A 193 9.41 -18.27 2.76
N GLU A 194 8.20 -17.88 2.38
CA GLU A 194 7.87 -17.29 1.08
C GLU A 194 8.55 -15.91 0.91
N ARG A 195 8.71 -15.15 2.01
CA ARG A 195 9.39 -13.85 2.02
C ARG A 195 10.88 -14.00 1.71
N ARG A 196 11.52 -15.06 2.21
CA ARG A 196 12.94 -15.35 1.91
C ARG A 196 13.15 -15.67 0.44
N VAL A 197 12.21 -16.39 -0.16
CA VAL A 197 12.26 -16.76 -1.58
C VAL A 197 12.08 -15.52 -2.47
N VAL A 198 11.11 -14.66 -2.15
CA VAL A 198 10.93 -13.35 -2.81
C VAL A 198 12.18 -12.48 -2.71
N LEU A 199 12.80 -12.38 -1.51
CA LEU A 199 14.02 -11.60 -1.32
C LEU A 199 15.21 -12.15 -2.13
N ARG A 200 15.35 -13.48 -2.23
CA ARG A 200 16.39 -14.11 -3.06
C ARG A 200 16.20 -13.75 -4.54
N ALA A 201 14.97 -13.80 -5.03
CA ALA A 201 14.65 -13.44 -6.41
C ALA A 201 14.85 -11.93 -6.67
N ALA A 202 14.45 -11.08 -5.73
CA ALA A 202 14.66 -9.63 -5.79
C ALA A 202 16.15 -9.28 -5.84
N ARG A 203 17.02 -9.94 -5.05
CA ARG A 203 18.49 -9.74 -5.11
C ARG A 203 19.05 -10.00 -6.51
N ARG A 204 18.55 -11.02 -7.19
CA ARG A 204 18.95 -11.34 -8.56
C ARG A 204 18.50 -10.26 -9.54
N ALA A 205 17.23 -9.86 -9.47
CA ALA A 205 16.67 -8.79 -10.30
C ALA A 205 17.40 -7.45 -10.12
N LEU A 206 17.78 -7.15 -8.87
CA LEU A 206 18.41 -5.91 -8.46
C LEU A 206 19.91 -5.83 -8.76
N GLY A 207 20.53 -6.95 -9.12
CA GLY A 207 21.98 -7.04 -9.37
C GLY A 207 22.48 -6.05 -10.42
N ALA A 208 21.68 -5.78 -11.46
CA ALA A 208 22.01 -4.79 -12.49
C ALA A 208 21.42 -3.38 -12.20
N GLU A 209 20.24 -3.31 -11.57
CA GLU A 209 19.54 -2.04 -11.34
C GLU A 209 20.19 -1.19 -10.24
N ILE A 210 20.70 -1.80 -9.16
CA ILE A 210 21.35 -1.05 -8.08
C ILE A 210 22.60 -0.31 -8.55
N PRO A 211 23.57 -0.93 -9.26
CA PRO A 211 24.69 -0.21 -9.85
C PRO A 211 24.26 0.93 -10.79
N ARG A 212 23.17 0.74 -11.55
CA ARG A 212 22.61 1.77 -12.42
C ARG A 212 22.12 2.96 -11.61
N ARG A 213 21.34 2.73 -10.55
CA ARG A 213 20.83 3.77 -9.65
C ARG A 213 21.93 4.50 -8.89
N VAL A 214 22.98 3.79 -8.46
CA VAL A 214 24.17 4.39 -7.85
C VAL A 214 24.82 5.40 -8.81
N THR A 215 24.99 5.00 -10.08
CA THR A 215 25.53 5.87 -11.13
C THR A 215 24.61 7.05 -11.43
N MET A 216 23.29 6.84 -11.43
CA MET A 216 22.30 7.92 -11.58
C MET A 216 22.39 8.93 -10.43
N LEU A 217 22.51 8.47 -9.18
CA LEU A 217 22.65 9.34 -8.02
C LEU A 217 23.95 10.15 -8.09
N GLU A 218 25.05 9.52 -8.45
CA GLU A 218 26.35 10.19 -8.57
C GLU A 218 26.37 11.30 -9.60
N THR A 219 25.71 11.08 -10.73
CA THR A 219 25.64 12.04 -11.83
C THR A 219 24.46 13.01 -11.69
N ALA A 220 23.61 12.84 -10.68
CA ALA A 220 22.48 13.73 -10.44
C ALA A 220 22.96 15.13 -10.06
N LYS A 221 22.20 16.13 -10.52
CA LYS A 221 22.42 17.54 -10.15
C LYS A 221 22.00 17.79 -8.71
N ASP A 222 22.53 18.86 -8.12
CA ASP A 222 22.24 19.23 -6.74
C ASP A 222 20.74 19.50 -6.47
N GLU A 223 19.97 19.89 -7.49
CA GLU A 223 18.52 20.10 -7.37
C GLU A 223 17.72 18.81 -7.14
N ALA A 224 18.32 17.64 -7.43
CA ALA A 224 17.73 16.34 -7.18
C ALA A 224 17.76 15.96 -5.70
N PHE A 225 18.49 16.71 -4.86
CA PHE A 225 18.66 16.41 -3.45
C PHE A 225 17.99 17.46 -2.56
N ALA A 226 17.37 17.00 -1.48
CA ALA A 226 16.77 17.88 -0.49
C ALA A 226 16.94 17.33 0.94
N LEU A 227 16.93 18.23 1.92
CA LEU A 227 16.91 17.90 3.34
C LEU A 227 15.47 17.85 3.85
N THR A 228 15.15 16.80 4.59
CA THR A 228 13.90 16.71 5.33
C THR A 228 14.05 17.36 6.72
N PRO A 229 12.93 17.75 7.38
CA PRO A 229 12.97 18.26 8.74
C PRO A 229 13.58 17.29 9.77
N GLN A 230 13.56 15.99 9.48
CA GLN A 230 14.11 14.91 10.31
C GLN A 230 15.54 14.53 9.93
N HIS A 231 16.26 15.44 9.26
CA HIS A 231 17.67 15.27 8.85
C HIS A 231 17.88 14.16 7.82
N GLY A 232 16.82 13.70 7.17
CA GLY A 232 16.90 12.81 6.02
C GLY A 232 17.37 13.56 4.78
N VAL A 233 18.06 12.85 3.90
CA VAL A 233 18.46 13.30 2.57
C VAL A 233 17.63 12.54 1.56
N THR A 234 16.76 13.26 0.85
CA THR A 234 15.95 12.69 -0.22
C THR A 234 16.59 12.88 -1.57
N TRP A 235 16.45 11.88 -2.42
CA TRP A 235 16.83 11.90 -3.82
C TRP A 235 15.56 11.81 -4.68
N ALA A 236 15.34 12.83 -5.50
CA ALA A 236 14.32 12.84 -6.54
C ALA A 236 14.93 12.31 -7.83
N TYR A 237 14.35 11.25 -8.39
CA TYR A 237 14.87 10.59 -9.58
C TYR A 237 13.77 10.14 -10.52
N SER A 238 14.12 10.05 -11.80
CA SER A 238 13.25 9.49 -12.82
C SER A 238 13.81 8.17 -13.30
N HIS A 239 12.94 7.17 -13.39
CA HIS A 239 13.27 5.87 -13.96
C HIS A 239 13.53 5.91 -15.48
N ALA A 240 12.96 6.91 -16.17
CA ALA A 240 13.08 7.09 -17.61
C ALA A 240 13.95 8.31 -17.97
N PRO A 241 14.88 8.18 -18.93
CA PRO A 241 15.57 9.34 -19.49
C PRO A 241 14.53 10.24 -20.18
N ASN A 242 14.56 11.55 -19.89
CA ASN A 242 13.69 12.60 -20.43
C ASN A 242 12.26 12.71 -19.85
N MET A 243 12.01 12.19 -18.65
CA MET A 243 10.73 12.46 -18.00
C MET A 243 10.62 13.92 -17.51
N PRO A 244 9.44 14.56 -17.56
CA PRO A 244 9.26 15.94 -17.12
C PRO A 244 9.69 16.15 -15.66
N ALA A 245 10.30 17.30 -15.39
CA ALA A 245 10.62 17.69 -14.02
C ALA A 245 9.34 17.72 -13.17
N GLY A 246 9.35 17.01 -12.03
CA GLY A 246 8.19 16.89 -11.13
C GLY A 246 7.40 15.59 -11.26
N LEU A 247 7.70 14.71 -12.23
CA LEU A 247 7.04 13.42 -12.41
C LEU A 247 7.92 12.21 -12.01
N GLY A 248 8.88 12.40 -11.09
CA GLY A 248 9.79 11.35 -10.61
C GLY A 248 9.42 10.80 -9.23
N ASP A 249 10.08 9.72 -8.83
CA ASP A 249 9.98 9.21 -7.47
C ASP A 249 10.92 9.98 -6.54
N ILE A 250 10.56 10.00 -5.25
CA ILE A 250 11.39 10.55 -4.19
C ILE A 250 11.64 9.45 -3.16
N ALA A 251 12.91 9.22 -2.86
CA ALA A 251 13.33 8.27 -1.82
C ALA A 251 14.29 8.93 -0.86
N GLU A 252 14.14 8.65 0.44
CA GLU A 252 15.20 8.94 1.41
C GLU A 252 16.33 7.94 1.17
N VAL A 253 17.57 8.44 1.06
CA VAL A 253 18.75 7.63 0.71
C VAL A 253 19.87 7.74 1.74
N ALA A 254 19.85 8.79 2.55
CA ALA A 254 20.82 9.01 3.61
C ALA A 254 20.22 9.86 4.73
N LYS A 255 20.96 10.01 5.82
CA LYS A 255 20.68 10.93 6.93
C LYS A 255 21.92 11.76 7.22
N LEU A 256 21.71 12.98 7.70
CA LEU A 256 22.76 13.80 8.27
C LEU A 256 23.08 13.32 9.69
N LYS A 257 24.36 13.27 10.00
CA LYS A 257 24.92 13.05 11.34
C LYS A 257 25.80 14.22 11.74
N HIS A 258 25.92 14.41 13.04
CA HIS A 258 26.89 15.35 13.60
C HIS A 258 28.31 15.01 13.11
N GLY A 259 29.04 16.01 12.63
CA GLY A 259 30.43 15.83 12.18
C GLY A 259 31.45 16.32 13.19
N SER A 260 32.64 16.69 12.73
CA SER A 260 33.69 17.19 13.62
C SER A 260 33.48 18.65 14.04
N GLU A 261 32.70 19.40 13.26
CA GLU A 261 32.39 20.81 13.49
C GLU A 261 30.91 21.06 13.17
N PRO A 262 30.25 22.03 13.83
CA PRO A 262 28.85 22.39 13.57
C PRO A 262 28.51 22.61 12.09
N GLY A 263 29.41 23.26 11.34
CA GLY A 263 29.24 23.54 9.92
C GLY A 263 29.65 22.41 8.98
N LYS A 264 30.08 21.25 9.50
CA LYS A 264 30.59 20.13 8.70
C LYS A 264 29.85 18.84 9.05
N PRO A 265 28.56 18.71 8.71
CA PRO A 265 27.81 17.50 8.99
C PRO A 265 28.35 16.30 8.19
N GLN A 266 28.15 15.11 8.71
CA GLN A 266 28.48 13.85 8.03
C GLN A 266 27.25 13.25 7.37
N ILE A 267 27.48 12.51 6.28
CA ILE A 267 26.43 11.74 5.60
C ILE A 267 26.52 10.29 6.05
N GLU A 268 25.39 9.74 6.50
CA GLU A 268 25.19 8.32 6.70
C GLU A 268 24.19 7.80 5.67
N VAL A 269 24.65 6.97 4.75
CA VAL A 269 23.76 6.31 3.77
C VAL A 269 22.86 5.30 4.49
N LEU A 270 21.58 5.27 4.14
CA LEU A 270 20.63 4.34 4.74
C LEU A 270 21.07 2.88 4.51
N PRO A 271 20.84 1.99 5.49
CA PRO A 271 21.18 0.59 5.35
C PRO A 271 20.35 -0.05 4.24
N SER A 272 21.03 -0.71 3.32
CA SER A 272 20.41 -1.54 2.27
C SER A 272 21.23 -2.80 2.12
N GLU A 273 20.56 -3.95 2.03
CA GLU A 273 21.18 -5.26 1.78
C GLU A 273 21.68 -5.39 0.34
N PHE A 274 21.27 -4.50 -0.56
CA PHE A 274 21.61 -4.53 -1.97
C PHE A 274 22.81 -3.64 -2.32
N LEU A 275 23.28 -2.82 -1.37
CA LEU A 275 24.44 -1.96 -1.54
C LEU A 275 25.70 -2.62 -0.98
N ASP A 276 26.72 -2.75 -1.83
CA ASP A 276 28.06 -3.10 -1.37
C ASP A 276 28.78 -1.89 -0.71
N GLY A 277 29.95 -2.14 -0.12
CA GLY A 277 30.73 -1.10 0.56
C GLY A 277 31.22 0.01 -0.37
N ALA A 278 31.58 -0.31 -1.61
CA ALA A 278 32.10 0.65 -2.58
C ALA A 278 30.97 1.56 -3.11
N GLN A 279 29.81 0.98 -3.42
CA GLN A 279 28.60 1.70 -3.81
C GLN A 279 28.14 2.64 -2.70
N ARG A 280 28.11 2.16 -1.45
CA ARG A 280 27.74 2.99 -0.30
C ARG A 280 28.69 4.18 -0.15
N GLU A 281 29.98 3.96 -0.32
CA GLU A 281 30.98 5.02 -0.24
C GLU A 281 30.85 6.04 -1.37
N ARG A 282 30.56 5.61 -2.60
CA ARG A 282 30.32 6.53 -3.72
C ARG A 282 29.07 7.40 -3.49
N ILE A 283 27.97 6.81 -3.00
CA ILE A 283 26.76 7.56 -2.61
C ILE A 283 27.10 8.57 -1.52
N ARG A 284 27.79 8.13 -0.45
CA ARG A 284 28.21 8.98 0.66
C ARG A 284 29.04 10.16 0.17
N ALA A 285 30.04 9.91 -0.68
CA ALA A 285 30.92 10.93 -1.22
C ALA A 285 30.14 11.97 -2.05
N ARG A 286 29.24 11.53 -2.93
CA ARG A 286 28.42 12.45 -3.75
C ARG A 286 27.55 13.37 -2.89
N LEU A 287 26.86 12.79 -1.90
CA LEU A 287 25.99 13.53 -1.00
C LEU A 287 26.80 14.43 -0.05
N ALA A 288 28.02 14.02 0.32
CA ALA A 288 28.95 14.84 1.11
C ALA A 288 29.36 16.11 0.33
N THR A 289 29.71 15.97 -0.95
CA THR A 289 30.00 17.12 -1.83
C THR A 289 28.79 18.06 -1.96
N TRP A 290 27.59 17.50 -2.07
CA TRP A 290 26.36 18.29 -2.14
C TRP A 290 26.11 19.09 -0.85
N ILE A 291 26.20 18.45 0.32
CA ILE A 291 25.97 19.14 1.60
C ILE A 291 27.06 20.20 1.85
N GLU A 292 28.31 19.94 1.47
CA GLU A 292 29.38 20.92 1.54
C GLU A 292 29.09 22.13 0.65
N ALA A 293 28.64 21.91 -0.59
CA ALA A 293 28.25 22.99 -1.50
C ALA A 293 27.04 23.78 -0.96
N LEU A 294 26.06 23.09 -0.35
CA LEU A 294 24.89 23.71 0.27
C LEU A 294 25.29 24.61 1.45
N VAL A 295 26.14 24.10 2.35
CA VAL A 295 26.69 24.86 3.48
C VAL A 295 27.52 26.04 2.98
N LYS A 296 28.39 25.84 2.00
CA LYS A 296 29.21 26.92 1.43
C LYS A 296 28.35 28.02 0.80
N ARG A 297 27.27 27.64 0.11
CA ARG A 297 26.34 28.59 -0.51
C ARG A 297 25.61 29.45 0.53
N ASP A 298 25.04 28.80 1.55
CA ASP A 298 24.12 29.48 2.46
C ASP A 298 24.79 30.03 3.73
N LEU A 299 25.90 29.42 4.16
CA LEU A 299 26.64 29.77 5.38
C LEU A 299 28.10 30.19 5.10
N GLY A 300 28.52 30.28 3.84
CA GLY A 300 29.90 30.59 3.44
C GLY A 300 30.46 31.89 4.00
N ALA A 301 29.60 32.88 4.27
CA ALA A 301 29.98 34.15 4.86
C ALA A 301 30.61 34.01 6.26
N ILE A 302 30.29 32.93 6.99
CA ILE A 302 30.91 32.62 8.28
C ILE A 302 32.39 32.29 8.08
N PHE A 303 32.70 31.39 7.15
CA PHE A 303 34.08 30.96 6.86
C PHE A 303 34.91 32.11 6.29
N THR A 304 34.33 32.94 5.41
CA THR A 304 35.02 34.14 4.91
C THR A 304 35.34 35.14 6.03
N ALA A 305 34.44 35.30 7.02
CA ALA A 305 34.71 36.16 8.16
C ALA A 305 35.80 35.57 9.07
N GLU A 306 35.82 34.26 9.24
CA GLU A 306 36.85 33.54 10.00
C GLU A 306 38.23 33.63 9.35
N GLU A 307 38.33 33.41 8.05
CA GLU A 307 39.58 33.56 7.29
C GLU A 307 40.17 34.97 7.44
N LYS A 308 39.34 36.02 7.29
CA LYS A 308 39.78 37.41 7.48
C LYS A 308 40.17 37.71 8.93
N ALA A 309 39.51 37.07 9.89
CA ALA A 309 39.86 37.22 11.30
C ALA A 309 41.22 36.61 11.66
N ALA A 310 41.77 35.70 10.82
CA ALA A 310 43.07 35.08 11.07
C ALA A 310 44.22 36.09 11.11
N GLU A 311 44.09 37.23 10.42
CA GLU A 311 45.12 38.28 10.34
C GLU A 311 45.24 39.13 11.63
N ASP A 312 44.23 39.10 12.51
CA ASP A 312 44.21 39.87 13.76
C ASP A 312 43.81 38.96 14.94
N ASN A 313 44.74 38.74 15.88
CA ASN A 313 44.52 37.92 17.08
C ASN A 313 43.28 38.33 17.89
N THR A 314 42.88 39.61 17.85
CA THR A 314 41.71 40.12 18.57
C THR A 314 40.38 39.70 17.94
N LEU A 315 40.36 39.34 16.65
CA LEU A 315 39.16 38.94 15.91
C LEU A 315 38.94 37.42 15.92
N ARG A 316 39.99 36.62 16.17
CA ARG A 316 39.93 35.15 16.16
C ARG A 316 38.92 34.58 17.15
N GLY A 317 38.87 35.10 18.37
CA GLY A 317 37.93 34.64 19.40
C GLY A 317 36.45 34.83 19.01
N PRO A 318 36.03 36.05 18.65
CA PRO A 318 34.69 36.32 18.13
C PRO A 318 34.33 35.50 16.88
N ALA A 319 35.27 35.35 15.94
CA ALA A 319 35.04 34.57 14.72
C ALA A 319 34.88 33.07 15.02
N PHE A 320 35.72 32.51 15.88
CA PHE A 320 35.60 31.13 16.35
C PHE A 320 34.25 30.88 17.04
N ARG A 321 33.82 31.78 17.94
CA ARG A 321 32.50 31.68 18.59
C ARG A 321 31.38 31.65 17.57
N LEU A 322 31.44 32.50 16.53
CA LEU A 322 30.45 32.48 15.47
C LEU A 322 30.49 31.19 14.65
N ARG A 323 31.66 30.61 14.38
CA ARG A 323 31.75 29.31 13.71
C ARG A 323 31.03 28.23 14.51
N GLU A 324 31.30 28.18 15.82
CA GLU A 324 30.67 27.21 16.73
C GLU A 324 29.15 27.41 16.82
N GLU A 325 28.68 28.65 16.77
CA GLU A 325 27.26 29.00 16.87
C GLU A 325 26.55 29.19 15.50
N LEU A 326 27.17 28.68 14.43
CA LEU A 326 26.65 28.75 13.06
C LEU A 326 26.24 30.17 12.63
N GLY A 327 27.07 31.14 12.95
CA GLY A 327 26.99 32.53 12.48
C GLY A 327 26.07 33.45 13.29
N LEU A 328 25.48 32.95 14.38
CA LEU A 328 24.65 33.74 15.30
C LEU A 328 24.90 33.28 16.73
N ALA A 329 25.62 34.10 17.49
CA ALA A 329 25.92 33.88 18.89
C ALA A 329 25.16 34.85 19.79
N MET A 330 24.36 34.34 20.72
CA MET A 330 23.54 35.13 21.63
C MET A 330 24.35 35.55 22.87
N GLY A 331 24.17 36.79 23.37
CA GLY A 331 24.88 37.24 24.58
C GLY A 331 24.91 38.77 24.77
N ALA A 332 25.48 39.24 25.87
CA ALA A 332 25.58 40.67 26.22
C ALA A 332 26.68 41.39 25.45
N THR A 333 26.57 41.39 24.11
CA THR A 333 27.57 41.95 23.20
C THR A 333 27.79 43.45 23.44
N ASP A 334 26.80 44.17 23.98
CA ASP A 334 26.86 45.60 24.29
C ASP A 334 27.96 45.96 25.32
N GLY A 335 28.10 45.13 26.37
CA GLY A 335 29.10 45.33 27.42
C GLY A 335 30.44 44.63 27.16
N GLU A 336 30.44 43.54 26.38
CA GLU A 336 31.63 42.71 26.17
C GLU A 336 32.54 43.21 25.04
N ILE A 337 31.98 43.87 24.01
CA ILE A 337 32.73 44.26 22.80
C ILE A 337 32.99 45.76 22.78
N ARG A 338 34.26 46.13 22.92
CA ARG A 338 34.75 47.51 22.86
C ARG A 338 34.48 48.16 21.49
N PRO A 339 34.28 49.49 21.41
CA PRO A 339 33.94 50.19 20.17
C PRO A 339 34.95 49.99 19.02
N ASP A 340 36.24 49.96 19.32
CA ASP A 340 37.33 49.72 18.36
C ASP A 340 37.24 48.32 17.74
N LEU A 341 36.97 47.31 18.57
CA LEU A 341 36.77 45.93 18.12
C LEU A 341 35.50 45.80 17.25
N ARG A 342 34.42 46.53 17.57
CA ARG A 342 33.20 46.55 16.72
C ARG A 342 33.49 47.02 15.31
N GLN A 343 34.32 48.06 15.15
CA GLN A 343 34.66 48.59 13.84
C GLN A 343 35.47 47.57 13.02
N LYS A 344 36.43 46.89 13.65
CA LYS A 344 37.20 45.81 13.03
C LYS A 344 36.31 44.61 12.64
N LEU A 345 35.43 44.15 13.53
CA LEU A 345 34.46 43.08 13.24
C LEU A 345 33.55 43.43 12.06
N LYS A 346 33.07 44.68 12.01
CA LYS A 346 32.26 45.18 10.90
C LYS A 346 33.01 45.12 9.56
N ALA A 347 34.31 45.40 9.55
CA ALA A 347 35.14 45.34 8.33
C ALA A 347 35.24 43.92 7.76
N ILE A 348 35.18 42.88 8.60
CA ILE A 348 35.18 41.48 8.18
C ILE A 348 33.77 40.87 8.02
N GLY A 349 32.72 41.70 8.10
CA GLY A 349 31.33 41.27 7.87
C GLY A 349 30.57 40.80 9.11
N ILE A 350 31.17 40.91 10.30
CA ILE A 350 30.55 40.55 11.58
C ILE A 350 29.88 41.78 12.22
N ARG A 351 28.69 41.60 12.79
CA ARG A 351 27.98 42.65 13.52
C ARG A 351 27.86 42.29 15.00
N ALA A 352 28.30 43.21 15.84
CA ALA A 352 28.07 43.19 17.28
C ALA A 352 26.84 44.06 17.59
N GLY A 353 25.69 43.41 17.75
CA GLY A 353 24.45 44.05 18.16
C GLY A 353 24.41 44.31 19.67
N ARG A 354 23.21 44.57 20.21
CA ARG A 354 22.99 44.70 21.65
C ARG A 354 22.98 43.34 22.37
N TYR A 355 22.38 42.33 21.73
CA TYR A 355 22.09 41.02 22.32
C TYR A 355 22.70 39.84 21.56
N ALA A 356 23.45 40.10 20.48
CA ALA A 356 24.02 39.06 19.67
C ALA A 356 25.24 39.54 18.87
N LEU A 357 26.17 38.62 18.66
CA LEU A 357 27.19 38.70 17.64
C LEU A 357 26.72 37.85 16.46
N TYR A 358 26.76 38.38 15.23
CA TYR A 358 26.21 37.64 14.09
C TYR A 358 26.82 38.06 12.75
N VAL A 359 26.68 37.16 11.76
CA VAL A 359 26.93 37.45 10.34
C VAL A 359 25.59 37.76 9.68
N PRO A 360 25.37 38.98 9.13
CA PRO A 360 24.06 39.37 8.58
C PRO A 360 23.52 38.44 7.48
N GLU A 361 24.41 37.88 6.67
CA GLU A 361 24.05 36.94 5.60
C GLU A 361 23.36 35.66 6.12
N VAL A 362 23.69 35.23 7.34
CA VAL A 362 23.09 34.04 7.98
C VAL A 362 21.65 34.30 8.42
N LEU A 363 21.26 35.56 8.57
CA LEU A 363 19.88 35.94 8.93
C LEU A 363 18.91 35.87 7.74
N LYS A 364 19.41 35.64 6.51
CA LYS A 364 18.54 35.46 5.34
C LYS A 364 17.73 34.16 5.48
N PRO A 365 16.49 34.08 4.95
CA PRO A 365 15.59 32.94 5.19
C PRO A 365 16.20 31.57 4.90
N ARG A 366 16.91 31.42 3.76
CA ARG A 366 17.55 30.15 3.36
C ARG A 366 18.67 29.74 4.31
N ALA A 367 19.55 30.68 4.65
CA ALA A 367 20.65 30.45 5.58
C ALA A 367 20.16 30.12 6.98
N MET A 368 19.11 30.82 7.45
CA MET A 368 18.49 30.55 8.75
C MET A 368 17.82 29.17 8.79
N ALA A 369 17.18 28.74 7.70
CA ALA A 369 16.59 27.41 7.61
C ALA A 369 17.67 26.31 7.68
N LEU A 370 18.78 26.46 6.94
CA LEU A 370 19.90 25.52 7.02
C LEU A 370 20.56 25.54 8.40
N ARG A 371 20.77 26.73 8.98
CA ARG A 371 21.27 26.88 10.35
C ARG A 371 20.39 26.12 11.34
N ALA A 372 19.07 26.26 11.26
CA ALA A 372 18.15 25.57 12.17
C ALA A 372 18.29 24.04 12.06
N GLN A 373 18.41 23.51 10.84
CA GLN A 373 18.64 22.08 10.60
C GLN A 373 19.95 21.58 11.20
N LEU A 374 21.06 22.29 10.98
CA LEU A 374 22.36 21.91 11.53
C LEU A 374 22.42 22.09 13.05
N TRP A 375 21.74 23.11 13.58
CA TRP A 375 21.68 23.37 15.02
C TRP A 375 20.90 22.31 15.79
N SER A 376 19.78 21.82 15.25
CA SER A 376 19.04 20.73 15.89
C SER A 376 19.76 19.39 15.83
N LEU A 377 20.71 19.22 14.91
CA LEU A 377 21.57 18.03 14.85
C LEU A 377 22.63 17.99 15.97
N LEU A 378 22.94 19.16 16.56
CA LEU A 378 23.93 19.33 17.64
C LEU A 378 23.37 19.11 19.05
N ARG A 379 22.04 19.05 19.19
CA ARG A 379 21.32 18.92 20.46
C ARG A 379 20.56 17.61 20.51
#